data_AF-A0A918ZRD8-F1
#
_entry.id   AF-A0A918ZRD8-F1
#
_cell.length_a   1.000
_cell.length_b   1.000
_cell.length_c   1.000
_cell.angle_alpha   90.00
_cell.angle_beta   90.00
_cell.angle_gamma   90.00
#
_symmetry.space_group_name_H-M   'P 1'
#
loop_
_entity.id
_entity.type
_entity.pdbx_description
1 polymer ?
#
loop_
_entity_poly.entity_id
_entity_poly.type
_entity_poly.pdbx_seq_one_letter_code
_entity_poly.pdbx_strand_id
1 'polypeptide(L)'
;MDIAKHTPFCPLQHMTAYAAEVFGRLRAADHLRGLTRDDFVRAVAGLYGDTNALHPFREGNGRTQRAFLTELSRQAGWPIGWAGLNAEENEYASIKSFLGDNQPLERMLDRLVSQGPR
;
A
#
# COMPACT_ATOMS: atom_id res chain seq x y z
N MET A 1 -9.30 8.68 4.61
CA MET A 1 -9.91 7.49 4.04
C MET A 1 -9.98 6.50 5.17
N ASP A 2 -11.20 6.17 5.57
CA ASP A 2 -11.52 5.41 6.77
C ASP A 2 -12.30 4.18 6.30
N ILE A 3 -11.60 3.07 6.17
CA ILE A 3 -12.11 1.86 5.49
C ILE A 3 -12.91 0.99 6.47
N ALA A 4 -12.96 1.43 7.73
CA ALA A 4 -13.74 0.88 8.83
C ALA A 4 -15.22 0.73 8.50
N LYS A 5 -15.74 1.52 7.54
CA LYS A 5 -17.17 1.52 7.21
C LYS A 5 -17.64 0.21 6.57
N HIS A 6 -16.74 -0.58 5.97
CA HIS A 6 -17.13 -1.75 5.17
C HIS A 6 -16.37 -3.04 5.50
N THR A 7 -15.25 -2.98 6.23
CA THR A 7 -14.42 -4.16 6.54
C THR A 7 -13.76 -4.04 7.91
N PRO A 8 -13.72 -5.12 8.74
CA PRO A 8 -13.09 -5.08 10.05
C PRO A 8 -11.56 -4.96 9.94
N PHE A 9 -10.95 -4.10 10.76
CA PHE A 9 -9.49 -3.97 10.83
C PHE A 9 -8.82 -5.12 11.60
N CYS A 10 -7.50 -5.21 11.49
CA CYS A 10 -6.69 -6.12 12.31
C CYS A 10 -6.98 -5.90 13.82
N PRO A 11 -7.43 -6.93 14.56
CA PRO A 11 -7.61 -6.82 16.00
C PRO A 11 -6.31 -6.44 16.70
N LEU A 12 -6.37 -5.56 17.71
CA LEU A 12 -5.19 -5.03 18.39
C LEU A 12 -4.23 -6.13 18.89
N GLN A 13 -4.77 -7.25 19.36
CA GLN A 13 -4.01 -8.42 19.83
C GLN A 13 -3.13 -9.07 18.74
N HIS A 14 -3.46 -8.88 17.45
CA HIS A 14 -2.72 -9.42 16.31
C HIS A 14 -1.90 -8.36 15.58
N MET A 15 -2.12 -7.07 15.87
CA MET A 15 -1.50 -5.96 15.16
C MET A 15 0.03 -6.03 15.17
N THR A 16 0.65 -6.30 16.32
CA THR A 16 2.11 -6.37 16.43
C THR A 16 2.70 -7.53 15.63
N ALA A 17 2.07 -8.71 15.68
CA ALA A 17 2.52 -9.87 14.94
C ALA A 17 2.36 -9.67 13.43
N TYR A 18 1.20 -9.14 13.00
CA TYR A 18 0.94 -8.87 11.59
C TYR A 18 1.84 -7.75 11.04
N ALA A 19 2.09 -6.69 11.81
CA ALA A 19 3.04 -5.65 11.44
C ALA A 19 4.46 -6.21 11.28
N ALA A 20 4.89 -7.07 12.21
CA ALA A 20 6.20 -7.71 12.13
C ALA A 20 6.33 -8.59 10.88
N GLU A 21 5.26 -9.30 10.49
CA GLU A 21 5.21 -10.07 9.25
C GLU A 21 5.32 -9.17 8.02
N VAL A 22 4.46 -8.15 7.91
CA VAL A 22 4.42 -7.23 6.76
C VAL A 22 5.77 -6.53 6.56
N PHE A 23 6.33 -5.95 7.63
CA PHE A 23 7.61 -5.25 7.54
C PHE A 23 8.80 -6.21 7.44
N GLY A 24 8.66 -7.44 7.95
CA GLY A 24 9.63 -8.52 7.73
C GLY A 24 9.72 -8.93 6.26
N ARG A 25 8.58 -9.14 5.60
CA ARG A 25 8.49 -9.41 4.16
C ARG A 25 9.10 -8.26 3.35
N LEU A 26 8.77 -7.01 3.70
CA LEU A 26 9.32 -5.83 3.03
C LEU A 26 10.85 -5.76 3.14
N ARG A 27 11.41 -6.03 4.33
CA ARG A 27 12.86 -6.04 4.54
C ARG A 27 13.53 -7.15 3.74
N ALA A 28 12.94 -8.35 3.70
CA ALA A 28 13.48 -9.47 2.94
C ALA A 28 13.49 -9.20 1.42
N ALA A 29 12.54 -8.42 0.92
CA ALA A 29 12.45 -7.97 -0.47
C ALA A 29 13.31 -6.72 -0.78
N ASP A 30 14.33 -6.43 0.03
CA ASP A 30 15.17 -5.23 -0.03
C ASP A 30 14.38 -3.92 -0.28
N HIS A 31 13.26 -3.76 0.43
CA HIS A 31 12.42 -2.57 0.34
C HIS A 31 11.95 -2.26 -1.09
N LEU A 32 11.73 -3.31 -1.89
CA LEU A 32 11.26 -3.25 -3.28
C LEU A 32 12.25 -2.61 -4.26
N ARG A 33 13.53 -2.48 -3.90
CA ARG A 33 14.58 -1.96 -4.78
C ARG A 33 14.95 -2.97 -5.86
N GLY A 34 15.43 -2.45 -7.00
CA GLY A 34 15.92 -3.27 -8.11
C GLY A 34 14.84 -4.02 -8.90
N LEU A 35 13.57 -3.83 -8.58
CA LEU A 35 12.45 -4.44 -9.30
C LEU A 35 12.20 -3.75 -10.64
N THR A 36 11.68 -4.52 -11.60
CA THR A 36 11.05 -3.97 -12.80
C THR A 36 9.82 -3.15 -12.39
N ARG A 37 9.34 -2.25 -13.26
CA ARG A 37 8.15 -1.45 -12.97
C ARG A 37 6.94 -2.34 -12.64
N ASP A 38 6.73 -3.39 -13.42
CA ASP A 38 5.56 -4.27 -13.26
C ASP A 38 5.64 -5.05 -11.94
N ASP A 39 6.82 -5.57 -11.59
CA ASP A 39 7.01 -6.26 -10.32
C ASP A 39 6.92 -5.31 -9.12
N PHE A 40 7.41 -4.07 -9.27
CA PHE A 40 7.25 -3.03 -8.27
C PHE A 40 5.77 -2.69 -8.04
N VAL A 41 4.98 -2.52 -9.11
CA VAL A 41 3.54 -2.21 -9.01
C VAL A 41 2.80 -3.32 -8.27
N ARG A 42 3.07 -4.60 -8.59
CA ARG A 42 2.46 -5.74 -7.87
C ARG A 42 2.84 -5.73 -6.39
N ALA A 43 4.14 -5.57 -6.09
CA ALA A 43 4.63 -5.62 -4.73
C ALA A 43 4.14 -4.44 -3.87
N VAL A 44 4.13 -3.22 -4.42
CA VAL A 44 3.66 -2.02 -3.70
C VAL A 44 2.15 -2.04 -3.53
N ALA A 45 1.38 -2.65 -4.44
CA ALA A 45 -0.06 -2.87 -4.26
C ALA A 45 -0.35 -3.82 -3.10
N GLY A 46 0.40 -4.92 -2.98
CA GLY A 46 0.30 -5.82 -1.83
C GLY A 46 0.62 -5.11 -0.51
N LEU A 47 1.73 -4.36 -0.46
CA LEU A 47 2.09 -3.57 0.72
C LEU A 47 1.05 -2.50 1.06
N TYR A 48 0.46 -1.86 0.04
CA TYR A 48 -0.64 -0.92 0.23
C TYR A 48 -1.79 -1.63 0.95
N GLY A 49 -2.28 -2.76 0.44
CA GLY A 49 -3.36 -3.54 1.05
C GLY A 49 -3.04 -3.97 2.50
N ASP A 50 -1.85 -4.51 2.72
CA ASP A 50 -1.39 -4.96 4.04
C ASP A 50 -1.37 -3.82 5.07
N THR A 51 -0.78 -2.68 4.71
CA THR A 51 -0.71 -1.49 5.59
C THR A 51 -2.07 -0.85 5.83
N ASN A 52 -3.00 -1.01 4.88
CA ASN A 52 -4.37 -0.55 5.00
C ASN A 52 -5.16 -1.37 6.03
N ALA A 53 -4.97 -2.70 6.01
CA ALA A 53 -5.60 -3.62 6.95
C ALA A 53 -5.01 -3.52 8.36
N LEU A 54 -3.73 -3.17 8.49
CA LEU A 54 -3.06 -2.92 9.78
C LEU A 54 -3.70 -1.75 10.55
N HIS A 55 -4.01 -0.66 9.85
CA HIS A 55 -4.67 0.54 10.38
C HIS A 55 -4.28 0.92 11.84
N PRO A 56 -2.98 1.15 12.11
CA PRO A 56 -2.43 1.15 13.47
C PRO A 56 -2.75 2.39 14.31
N PHE A 57 -3.28 3.47 13.71
CA PHE A 57 -3.55 4.72 14.40
C PHE A 57 -5.05 4.94 14.61
N ARG A 58 -5.40 5.70 15.65
CA ARG A 58 -6.79 6.14 15.90
C ARG A 58 -7.32 7.03 14.76
N GLU A 59 -6.47 7.91 14.23
CA GLU A 59 -6.75 8.80 13.11
C GLU A 59 -5.48 9.01 12.28
N GLY A 60 -5.64 9.36 11.01
CA GLY A 60 -4.52 9.75 10.15
C GLY A 60 -3.84 8.64 9.37
N ASN A 61 -4.32 7.39 9.45
CA ASN A 61 -3.75 6.22 8.75
C ASN A 61 -3.49 6.49 7.27
N GLY A 62 -4.47 7.02 6.53
CA GLY A 62 -4.28 7.31 5.11
C GLY A 62 -3.18 8.34 4.82
N ARG A 63 -2.95 9.33 5.71
CA ARG A 63 -1.84 10.29 5.53
C ARG A 63 -0.49 9.62 5.80
N THR A 64 -0.40 8.86 6.89
CA THR A 64 0.84 8.16 7.26
C THR A 64 1.21 7.09 6.24
N GLN A 65 0.24 6.29 5.78
CA GLN A 65 0.43 5.27 4.75
C GLN A 65 0.95 5.89 3.44
N ARG A 66 0.30 6.95 2.94
CA ARG A 66 0.77 7.61 1.72
C ARG A 66 2.17 8.20 1.90
N ALA A 67 2.47 8.82 3.02
CA ALA A 67 3.82 9.34 3.28
C ALA A 67 4.88 8.23 3.29
N PHE A 68 4.58 7.10 3.95
CA PHE A 68 5.44 5.92 3.97
C PHE A 68 5.68 5.36 2.56
N LEU A 69 4.61 5.11 1.80
CA LEU A 69 4.70 4.57 0.43
C LEU A 69 5.37 5.57 -0.52
N THR A 70 5.22 6.87 -0.32
CA THR A 70 5.92 7.91 -1.09
C THR A 70 7.43 7.75 -0.94
N GLU A 71 7.93 7.67 0.29
CA GLU A 71 9.37 7.58 0.52
C GLU A 71 9.94 6.24 0.06
N LEU A 72 9.24 5.14 0.32
CA LEU A 72 9.62 3.81 -0.15
C LEU A 72 9.73 3.77 -1.68
N SER A 73 8.69 4.22 -2.38
CA SER A 73 8.62 4.19 -3.84
C SER A 73 9.68 5.07 -4.50
N ARG A 74 9.95 6.25 -3.92
CA ARG A 74 11.04 7.14 -4.35
C ARG A 74 12.40 6.47 -4.22
N GLN A 75 12.69 5.80 -3.09
CA GLN A 75 13.94 5.08 -2.89
C GLN A 75 14.09 3.84 -3.80
N ALA A 76 12.98 3.25 -4.23
CA ALA A 76 12.97 2.14 -5.18
C ALA A 76 13.12 2.59 -6.65
N GLY A 77 13.11 3.90 -6.94
CA GLY A 77 13.21 4.45 -8.29
C GLY A 77 11.88 4.54 -9.05
N TRP A 78 10.75 4.30 -8.36
CA TRP A 78 9.41 4.20 -8.94
C TRP A 78 8.39 5.09 -8.20
N PRO A 79 8.56 6.43 -8.18
CA PRO A 79 7.71 7.33 -7.40
C PRO A 79 6.21 7.21 -7.74
N ILE A 80 5.38 7.35 -6.71
CA ILE A 80 3.92 7.37 -6.83
C ILE A 80 3.40 8.81 -6.90
N GLY A 81 2.67 9.14 -7.98
CA GLY A 81 2.02 10.43 -8.18
C GLY A 81 0.61 10.50 -7.58
N TRP A 82 0.48 10.84 -6.30
CA TRP A 82 -0.81 10.88 -5.60
C TRP A 82 -1.84 11.90 -6.13
N ALA A 83 -1.41 12.88 -6.92
CA ALA A 83 -2.32 13.87 -7.51
C ALA A 83 -3.37 13.23 -8.44
N GLY A 84 -3.06 12.07 -9.04
CA GLY A 84 -3.98 11.31 -9.87
C GLY A 84 -4.91 10.35 -9.12
N LEU A 85 -4.81 10.29 -7.78
CA LEU A 85 -5.59 9.34 -6.98
C LEU A 85 -7.05 9.78 -6.86
N ASN A 86 -7.96 8.99 -7.40
CA ASN A 86 -9.39 9.15 -7.18
C ASN A 86 -9.80 8.48 -5.84
N ALA A 87 -10.60 9.19 -5.04
CA ALA A 87 -11.00 8.71 -3.71
C ALA A 87 -11.93 7.49 -3.75
N GLU A 88 -12.92 7.50 -4.64
CA GLU A 88 -13.90 6.41 -4.81
C GLU A 88 -13.24 5.15 -5.36
N GLU A 89 -12.38 5.31 -6.36
CA GLU A 89 -11.60 4.21 -6.92
C GLU A 89 -10.70 3.56 -5.86
N ASN A 90 -10.01 4.38 -5.07
CA ASN A 90 -9.14 3.89 -4.02
C ASN A 90 -9.94 3.17 -2.91
N GLU A 91 -11.17 3.62 -2.62
CA GLU A 91 -12.03 2.96 -1.65
C GLU A 91 -12.45 1.59 -2.16
N TYR A 92 -12.95 1.54 -3.40
CA TYR A 92 -13.31 0.31 -4.08
C TYR A 92 -12.14 -0.67 -4.13
N ALA A 93 -10.96 -0.20 -4.55
CA ALA A 93 -9.77 -1.03 -4.65
C ALA A 93 -9.29 -1.55 -3.30
N SER A 94 -9.36 -0.72 -2.27
CA SER A 94 -9.04 -1.10 -0.89
C SER A 94 -9.98 -2.19 -0.35
N ILE A 95 -11.29 -2.07 -0.60
CA ILE A 95 -12.28 -3.07 -0.19
C ILE A 95 -12.00 -4.41 -0.91
N LYS A 96 -11.73 -4.37 -2.22
CA LYS A 96 -11.43 -5.57 -3.00
C LYS A 96 -10.16 -6.27 -2.52
N SER A 97 -9.10 -5.49 -2.24
CA SER A 97 -7.84 -6.01 -1.69
C SER A 97 -8.06 -6.71 -0.35
N PHE A 98 -8.87 -6.11 0.54
CA PHE A 98 -9.24 -6.75 1.81
C PHE A 98 -9.99 -8.08 1.62
N LEU A 99 -10.82 -8.18 0.59
CA LEU A 99 -11.55 -9.40 0.22
C LEU A 99 -10.70 -10.42 -0.57
N GLY A 100 -9.40 -10.17 -0.74
CA GLY A 100 -8.46 -11.07 -1.42
C GLY A 100 -8.26 -10.81 -2.91
N ASP A 101 -8.93 -9.81 -3.49
CA ASP A 101 -8.71 -9.39 -4.88
C ASP A 101 -7.87 -8.11 -4.94
N ASN A 102 -6.57 -8.26 -5.15
CA ASN A 102 -5.64 -7.15 -5.19
C ASN A 102 -5.54 -6.46 -6.57
N GLN A 103 -6.15 -7.03 -7.61
CA GLN A 103 -6.02 -6.51 -8.98
C GLN A 103 -6.50 -5.05 -9.16
N PRO A 104 -7.57 -4.59 -8.48
CA PRO A 104 -7.96 -3.19 -8.55
C PRO A 104 -6.89 -2.23 -8.01
N LEU A 105 -6.19 -2.59 -6.92
CA LEU A 105 -5.08 -1.78 -6.40
C LEU A 105 -3.92 -1.76 -7.39
N GLU A 106 -3.57 -2.91 -7.98
CA GLU A 106 -2.52 -2.99 -8.99
C GLU A 106 -2.82 -2.09 -10.20
N ARG A 107 -4.04 -2.16 -10.77
CA ARG A 107 -4.45 -1.31 -11.90
C ARG A 107 -4.46 0.18 -11.56
N MET A 108 -4.85 0.52 -10.34
CA MET A 108 -4.82 1.90 -9.88
C MET A 108 -3.38 2.39 -9.76
N LEU A 109 -2.50 1.63 -9.10
CA LEU A 109 -1.11 1.99 -8.87
C LEU A 109 -0.28 1.97 -10.15
N ASP A 110 -0.58 1.11 -11.11
CA ASP A 110 0.04 1.11 -12.43
C ASP A 110 -0.05 2.51 -13.08
N ARG A 111 -1.21 3.16 -13.01
CA ARG A 111 -1.38 4.52 -13.56
C ARG A 111 -0.67 5.61 -12.76
N LEU A 112 -0.41 5.38 -11.47
CA LEU A 112 0.17 6.38 -10.56
C LEU A 112 1.69 6.25 -10.43
N VAL A 113 2.25 5.07 -10.71
CA VAL A 113 3.70 4.81 -10.64
C VAL A 113 4.37 5.24 -11.94
N SER A 114 5.36 6.12 -11.81
CA SER A 114 6.21 6.56 -12.91
C SER A 114 7.68 6.20 -12.66
N GLN A 115 8.51 6.31 -13.69
CA GLN A 115 9.96 6.16 -13.54
C GLN A 115 10.54 7.41 -12.86
N GLY A 116 11.34 7.20 -11.81
CA GLY A 116 12.02 8.29 -11.13
C GLY A 116 13.15 8.89 -11.97
N PRO A 117 13.57 10.15 -11.70
CA PRO A 117 14.76 10.71 -12.32
C PRO A 117 15.97 9.83 -11.97
N ARG A 118 16.80 9.55 -12.98
CA ARG A 118 18.05 8.79 -12.84
C ARG A 118 19.09 9.55 -12.05
#